data_AF-A0A8J9X811-F1
#
_entry.id   AF-A0A8J9X811-F1
#
_cell.length_a   1.000
_cell.length_b   1.000
_cell.length_c   1.000
_cell.angle_alpha   90.00
_cell.angle_beta   90.00
_cell.angle_gamma   90.00
#
_symmetry.space_group_name_H-M   'P 1'
#
loop_
_entity.id
_entity.type
_entity.pdbx_description
1 polymer ?
#
loop_
_entity_poly.entity_id
_entity_poly.type
_entity_poly.pdbx_seq_one_letter_code
_entity_poly.pdbx_strand_id
1 'polypeptide(L)'
;MKFTVFASLFASAAAFAPAQQAARTSVATNMAFESELGAQAPLGFYDPLGLVADGDQEKFDRLRYVEIKHGRISMLAVAGYLAQEAGWRLGGDIALDGTKFADIPNGFAALSAIPQAGLIQIIAFIGFLETSVMKDITGGEFVGDFRNGYIDFGWDSFDQETKLRKRAIELNQGRAAQMGILALMVHEQLGVNILPGV
;
A
#
# COMPACT_ATOMS: atom_id res chain seq x y z
N MET A 1 47.29 -58.33 2.99
CA MET A 1 46.22 -57.52 2.36
C MET A 1 44.95 -58.35 2.34
N LYS A 2 43.80 -57.71 2.63
CA LYS A 2 42.42 -58.23 2.57
C LYS A 2 41.98 -58.97 3.84
N PHE A 3 41.34 -58.26 4.78
CA PHE A 3 40.18 -58.72 5.58
C PHE A 3 39.61 -57.65 6.55
N THR A 4 40.12 -56.42 6.59
CA THR A 4 39.66 -55.36 7.52
C THR A 4 38.63 -54.37 6.97
N VAL A 5 38.06 -54.59 5.78
CA VAL A 5 37.18 -53.59 5.12
C VAL A 5 35.68 -53.88 5.30
N PHE A 6 35.28 -54.98 5.93
CA PHE A 6 33.86 -55.39 5.97
C PHE A 6 33.02 -54.86 7.15
N ALA A 7 33.59 -54.01 8.02
CA ALA A 7 32.93 -53.59 9.27
C ALA A 7 32.35 -52.16 9.27
N SER A 8 32.45 -51.38 8.19
CA SER A 8 32.08 -49.95 8.20
C SER A 8 30.83 -49.56 7.39
N LEU A 9 30.07 -50.51 6.81
CA LEU A 9 28.94 -50.17 5.91
C LEU A 9 27.54 -50.43 6.49
N PHE A 10 27.40 -50.96 7.71
CA PHE A 10 26.10 -51.14 8.37
C PHE A 10 25.69 -50.00 9.32
N ALA A 11 26.37 -48.86 9.29
CA ALA A 11 26.01 -47.70 10.10
C ALA A 11 25.03 -46.71 9.42
N SER A 12 24.33 -47.14 8.35
CA SER A 12 23.22 -46.39 7.75
C SER A 12 21.89 -46.97 8.22
N ALA A 13 21.19 -46.28 9.14
CA ALA A 13 19.72 -46.24 9.23
C ALA A 13 19.15 -45.52 10.49
N ALA A 14 19.90 -44.69 11.22
CA ALA A 14 19.36 -43.98 12.40
C ALA A 14 19.33 -42.44 12.30
N ALA A 15 19.74 -41.85 11.17
CA ALA A 15 19.82 -40.39 11.02
C ALA A 15 18.58 -39.73 10.39
N PHE A 16 17.54 -40.49 10.04
CA PHE A 16 16.29 -39.98 9.48
C PHE A 16 15.09 -40.41 10.33
N ALA A 17 15.00 -39.86 11.54
CA ALA A 17 13.71 -39.74 12.21
C ALA A 17 13.16 -38.34 11.91
N PRO A 18 11.93 -38.18 11.39
CA PRO A 18 11.35 -36.86 11.25
C PRO A 18 11.22 -36.26 12.65
N ALA A 19 11.96 -35.18 12.91
CA ALA A 19 11.74 -34.39 14.11
C ALA A 19 10.27 -33.95 14.09
N GLN A 20 9.48 -34.37 15.07
CA GLN A 20 8.16 -33.80 15.31
C GLN A 20 8.36 -32.31 15.57
N GLN A 21 8.17 -31.51 14.53
CA GLN A 21 7.90 -30.09 14.68
C GLN A 21 6.57 -30.03 15.42
N ALA A 22 6.66 -29.91 16.76
CA ALA A 22 5.53 -29.52 17.55
C ALA A 22 5.01 -28.22 16.93
N ALA A 23 3.85 -28.31 16.27
CA ALA A 23 3.14 -27.14 15.81
C ALA A 23 2.91 -26.29 17.06
N ARG A 24 3.69 -25.21 17.18
CA ARG A 24 3.41 -24.17 18.16
C ARG A 24 2.10 -23.55 17.69
N THR A 25 0.99 -23.99 18.27
CA THR A 25 -0.27 -23.26 18.24
C THR A 25 -0.01 -21.89 18.86
N SER A 26 0.29 -20.91 18.02
CA SER A 26 0.43 -19.50 18.37
C SER A 26 -0.96 -18.93 18.67
N VAL A 27 -1.46 -19.18 19.88
CA VAL A 27 -2.69 -18.56 20.38
C VAL A 27 -2.37 -17.35 21.28
N ALA A 28 -1.10 -17.04 21.50
CA ALA A 28 -0.65 -16.07 22.50
C ALA A 28 -0.13 -14.72 21.97
N THR A 29 -0.28 -14.40 20.68
CA THR A 29 0.27 -13.15 20.10
C THR A 29 -0.76 -12.21 19.48
N ASN A 30 -2.04 -12.59 19.45
CA ASN A 30 -3.11 -11.72 18.93
C ASN A 30 -3.29 -10.42 19.72
N MET A 31 -2.87 -10.36 20.99
CA MET A 31 -3.07 -9.21 21.89
C MET A 31 -2.12 -8.02 21.64
N ALA A 32 -1.07 -8.16 20.83
CA ALA A 32 0.01 -7.15 20.78
C ALA A 32 -0.38 -5.87 20.02
N PHE A 33 -1.29 -5.97 19.05
CA PHE A 33 -1.60 -4.86 18.13
C PHE A 33 -3.10 -4.54 18.06
N GLU A 34 -3.93 -5.06 18.97
CA GLU A 34 -5.39 -4.84 18.94
C GLU A 34 -5.78 -3.40 19.28
N SER A 35 -4.94 -2.69 20.03
CA SER A 35 -5.13 -1.27 20.39
C SER A 35 -4.49 -0.31 19.39
N GLU A 36 -3.87 -0.81 18.33
CA GLU A 36 -3.16 0.02 17.36
C GLU A 36 -4.10 0.72 16.37
N LEU A 37 -3.59 1.79 15.76
CA LEU A 37 -4.29 2.60 14.78
C LEU A 37 -4.86 1.72 13.65
N GLY A 38 -6.18 1.76 13.44
CA GLY A 38 -6.87 1.08 12.35
C GLY A 38 -7.62 -0.19 12.73
N ALA A 39 -7.46 -0.69 13.96
CA ALA A 39 -8.41 -1.62 14.54
C ALA A 39 -9.67 -0.85 14.95
N GLN A 40 -10.74 -0.99 14.19
CA GLN A 40 -12.01 -0.28 14.45
C GLN A 40 -13.21 -1.19 14.21
N ALA A 41 -14.32 -0.86 14.86
CA ALA A 41 -15.61 -1.49 14.55
C ALA A 41 -15.94 -1.30 13.05
N PRO A 42 -16.55 -2.29 12.37
CA PRO A 42 -17.18 -3.49 12.93
C PRO A 42 -16.26 -4.70 13.15
N LEU A 43 -15.05 -4.72 12.57
CA LEU A 43 -14.19 -5.91 12.57
C LEU A 43 -13.18 -5.96 13.74
N GLY A 44 -12.82 -4.80 14.32
CA GLY A 44 -11.78 -4.73 15.33
C GLY A 44 -10.41 -5.08 14.76
N PHE A 45 -9.63 -5.88 15.49
CA PHE A 45 -8.37 -6.42 15.01
C PHE A 45 -8.61 -7.50 13.94
N TYR A 46 -8.12 -7.26 12.73
CA TYR A 46 -8.35 -8.14 11.58
C TYR A 46 -7.01 -8.58 10.97
N ASP A 47 -6.54 -9.76 11.37
CA ASP A 47 -5.39 -10.46 10.78
C ASP A 47 -5.71 -11.95 10.55
N PRO A 48 -6.45 -12.29 9.47
CA PRO A 48 -6.83 -13.68 9.19
C PRO A 48 -5.65 -14.55 8.73
N LEU A 49 -4.55 -13.94 8.28
CA LEU A 49 -3.38 -14.63 7.74
C LEU A 49 -2.23 -14.72 8.76
N GLY A 50 -2.38 -14.14 9.95
CA GLY A 50 -1.34 -14.11 10.98
C GLY A 50 -0.09 -13.35 10.53
N LEU A 51 -0.24 -12.30 9.72
CA LEU A 51 0.87 -11.52 9.19
C LEU A 51 1.69 -10.82 10.29
N VAL A 52 1.08 -10.52 11.44
CA VAL A 52 1.74 -9.87 12.58
C VAL A 52 1.74 -10.76 13.84
N ALA A 53 1.41 -12.04 13.68
CA ALA A 53 1.35 -13.01 14.77
C ALA A 53 2.73 -13.33 15.38
N ASP A 54 3.82 -12.95 14.72
CA ASP A 54 5.18 -13.05 15.23
C ASP A 54 5.54 -11.93 16.23
N GLY A 55 4.71 -10.87 16.33
CA GLY A 55 4.92 -9.78 17.29
C GLY A 55 6.09 -8.85 16.93
N ASP A 56 6.58 -8.92 15.69
CA ASP A 56 7.69 -8.09 15.22
C ASP A 56 7.21 -6.65 14.91
N GLN A 57 7.64 -5.70 15.73
CA GLN A 57 7.30 -4.29 15.59
C GLN A 57 7.82 -3.69 14.29
N GLU A 58 9.02 -4.04 13.85
CA GLU A 58 9.62 -3.48 12.63
C GLU A 58 8.80 -3.89 11.40
N LYS A 59 8.35 -5.14 11.39
CA LYS A 59 7.44 -5.66 10.37
C LYS A 59 6.09 -4.96 10.41
N PHE A 60 5.51 -4.74 11.59
CA PHE A 60 4.26 -3.99 11.73
C PHE A 60 4.38 -2.56 11.20
N ASP A 61 5.43 -1.83 11.57
CA ASP A 61 5.67 -0.45 11.14
C ASP A 61 5.85 -0.39 9.62
N ARG A 62 6.59 -1.33 9.04
CA ARG A 62 6.72 -1.43 7.58
C ARG A 62 5.39 -1.74 6.90
N LEU A 63 4.58 -2.67 7.43
CA LEU A 63 3.27 -2.98 6.88
C LEU A 63 2.32 -1.77 6.95
N ARG A 64 2.35 -1.03 8.07
CA ARG A 64 1.60 0.22 8.25
C ARG A 64 2.01 1.27 7.23
N TYR A 65 3.32 1.44 7.01
CA TYR A 65 3.85 2.36 6.01
C TYR A 65 3.34 2.01 4.60
N VAL A 66 3.44 0.73 4.24
CA VAL A 66 2.97 0.21 2.95
C VAL A 66 1.47 0.45 2.79
N GLU A 67 0.68 0.15 3.81
CA GLU A 67 -0.78 0.33 3.80
C GLU A 67 -1.17 1.81 3.57
N ILE A 68 -0.54 2.73 4.31
CA ILE A 68 -0.81 4.18 4.17
C ILE A 68 -0.43 4.67 2.77
N LYS A 69 0.74 4.26 2.25
CA LYS A 69 1.19 4.70 0.92
C LYS A 69 0.24 4.25 -0.19
N HIS A 70 -0.17 2.97 -0.17
CA HIS A 70 -1.16 2.48 -1.13
C HIS A 70 -2.53 3.15 -0.96
N GLY A 71 -2.94 3.42 0.29
CA GLY A 71 -4.17 4.12 0.61
C GLY A 71 -4.19 5.54 0.03
N ARG A 72 -3.12 6.32 0.23
CA ARG A 72 -2.95 7.69 -0.32
C ARG A 72 -2.98 7.72 -1.84
N ILE A 73 -2.25 6.81 -2.49
CA ILE A 73 -2.27 6.67 -3.95
C ILE A 73 -3.69 6.37 -4.44
N SER A 74 -4.38 5.45 -3.77
CA SER A 74 -5.75 5.06 -4.15
C SER A 74 -6.76 6.18 -3.93
N MET A 75 -6.66 6.95 -2.84
CA MET A 75 -7.52 8.11 -2.59
C MET A 75 -7.39 9.16 -3.71
N LEU A 76 -6.16 9.50 -4.10
CA LEU A 76 -5.90 10.42 -5.20
C LEU A 76 -6.39 9.85 -6.54
N ALA A 77 -6.19 8.55 -6.77
CA ALA A 77 -6.64 7.88 -7.99
C ALA A 77 -8.17 7.89 -8.13
N VAL A 78 -8.92 7.57 -7.07
CA VAL A 78 -10.40 7.60 -7.11
C VAL A 78 -10.90 9.03 -7.34
N ALA A 79 -10.40 10.01 -6.59
CA ALA A 79 -10.80 11.40 -6.76
C ALA A 79 -10.47 11.92 -8.18
N GLY A 80 -9.28 11.58 -8.69
CA GLY A 80 -8.86 11.91 -10.05
C GLY A 80 -9.74 11.26 -11.11
N TYR A 81 -10.02 9.95 -10.99
CA TYR A 81 -10.86 9.21 -11.94
C TYR A 81 -12.28 9.79 -11.99
N LEU A 82 -12.90 10.04 -10.83
CA LEU A 82 -14.26 10.60 -10.77
C LEU A 82 -14.32 12.03 -11.31
N ALA A 83 -13.34 12.88 -11.01
CA ALA A 83 -13.28 14.24 -11.55
C ALA A 83 -13.07 14.22 -13.08
N GLN A 84 -12.23 13.32 -13.58
CA GLN A 84 -12.00 13.14 -15.00
C GLN A 84 -13.24 12.61 -15.72
N GLU A 85 -13.99 11.69 -15.10
CA GLU A 85 -15.25 11.20 -15.65
C GLU A 85 -16.36 12.24 -15.63
N ALA A 86 -16.40 13.10 -14.61
CA ALA A 86 -17.31 14.24 -14.55
C ALA A 86 -17.02 15.33 -15.61
N GLY A 87 -16.01 15.13 -16.47
CA GLY A 87 -15.64 16.06 -17.53
C GLY A 87 -14.84 17.26 -17.06
N TRP A 88 -14.30 17.24 -15.82
CA TRP A 88 -13.42 18.31 -15.37
C TRP A 88 -12.08 18.18 -16.09
N ARG A 89 -11.79 19.17 -16.93
CA ARG A 89 -10.57 19.25 -17.74
C ARG A 89 -9.91 20.61 -17.52
N LEU A 90 -8.58 20.60 -17.56
CA LEU A 90 -7.82 21.84 -17.59
C LEU A 90 -8.02 22.53 -18.94
N GLY A 91 -8.05 23.86 -18.95
CA GLY A 91 -8.07 24.61 -20.20
C GLY A 91 -6.68 24.62 -20.85
N GLY A 92 -6.65 24.65 -22.18
CA GLY A 92 -5.42 24.78 -22.97
C GLY A 92 -4.87 23.47 -23.53
N ASP A 93 -3.60 23.55 -23.95
CA ASP A 93 -2.91 22.48 -24.67
C ASP A 93 -1.96 21.75 -23.72
N ILE A 94 -1.99 20.40 -23.75
CA ILE A 94 -1.08 19.55 -22.95
C ILE A 94 0.34 19.57 -23.52
N ALA A 95 0.46 19.77 -24.83
CA ALA A 95 1.74 19.77 -25.53
C ALA A 95 1.80 20.90 -26.56
N LEU A 96 3.04 21.28 -26.89
CA LEU A 96 3.35 22.33 -27.87
C LEU A 96 2.90 21.98 -29.30
N ASP A 97 2.46 20.74 -29.53
CA ASP A 97 1.90 20.25 -30.78
C ASP A 97 0.40 20.59 -30.97
N GLY A 98 -0.22 21.22 -29.97
CA GLY A 98 -1.63 21.64 -29.99
C GLY A 98 -2.61 20.56 -29.51
N THR A 99 -2.13 19.46 -28.93
CA THR A 99 -2.99 18.47 -28.27
C THR A 99 -3.68 19.12 -27.07
N LYS A 100 -5.02 19.05 -26.97
CA LYS A 100 -5.78 19.66 -25.87
C LYS A 100 -6.03 18.68 -24.74
N PHE A 101 -6.16 19.20 -23.52
CA PHE A 101 -6.61 18.38 -22.38
C PHE A 101 -8.02 17.82 -22.56
N ALA A 102 -8.86 18.48 -23.36
CA ALA A 102 -10.21 18.03 -23.67
C ALA A 102 -10.23 16.78 -24.56
N ASP A 103 -9.19 16.57 -25.38
CA ASP A 103 -9.13 15.46 -26.35
C ASP A 103 -8.59 14.16 -25.71
N ILE A 104 -8.18 14.21 -24.44
CA ILE A 104 -7.66 13.05 -23.72
C ILE A 104 -8.84 12.21 -23.19
N PRO A 105 -8.94 10.92 -23.59
CA PRO A 105 -9.97 10.02 -23.09
C PRO A 105 -9.75 9.70 -21.61
N ASN A 106 -10.78 9.18 -20.94
CA ASN A 106 -10.68 8.72 -19.56
C ASN A 106 -10.08 7.31 -19.45
N GLY A 107 -9.74 6.91 -18.23
CA GLY A 107 -9.31 5.54 -17.92
C GLY A 107 -7.95 5.18 -18.48
N PHE A 108 -7.75 3.89 -18.79
CA PHE A 108 -6.50 3.37 -19.33
C PHE A 108 -6.16 3.92 -20.71
N ALA A 109 -7.16 4.34 -21.49
CA ALA A 109 -6.94 4.97 -22.79
C ALA A 109 -6.17 6.31 -22.67
N ALA A 110 -6.30 7.00 -21.54
CA ALA A 110 -5.57 8.24 -21.26
C ALA A 110 -4.05 8.04 -21.33
N LEU A 111 -3.55 6.90 -20.85
CA LEU A 111 -2.12 6.60 -20.79
C LEU A 111 -1.49 6.48 -22.18
N SER A 112 -2.25 6.00 -23.17
CA SER A 112 -1.80 5.96 -24.57
C SER A 112 -1.94 7.29 -25.31
N ALA A 113 -2.83 8.17 -24.85
CA ALA A 113 -3.09 9.46 -25.48
C ALA A 113 -2.13 10.57 -25.00
N ILE A 114 -1.60 10.45 -23.80
CA ILE A 114 -0.62 11.42 -23.26
C ILE A 114 0.72 11.25 -23.98
N PRO A 115 1.38 12.34 -24.40
CA PRO A 115 2.72 12.28 -24.99
C PRO A 115 3.71 11.57 -24.05
N GLN A 116 4.48 10.61 -24.59
CA GLN A 116 5.40 9.79 -23.80
C GLN A 116 6.44 10.61 -23.02
N ALA A 117 6.90 11.73 -23.58
CA ALA A 117 7.81 12.65 -22.90
C ALA A 117 7.19 13.21 -21.61
N GLY A 118 5.89 13.53 -21.62
CA GLY A 118 5.16 14.01 -20.44
C GLY A 118 5.03 12.92 -19.38
N LEU A 119 4.74 11.68 -19.77
CA LEU A 119 4.71 10.55 -18.83
C LEU A 119 6.07 10.30 -18.16
N ILE A 120 7.16 10.36 -18.93
CA ILE A 120 8.52 10.22 -18.40
C ILE A 120 8.83 11.33 -17.39
N GLN A 121 8.44 12.57 -17.67
CA GLN A 121 8.61 13.69 -16.74
C GLN A 121 7.84 13.47 -15.43
N ILE A 122 6.59 12.99 -15.52
CA ILE A 122 5.77 12.67 -14.34
C ILE A 122 6.45 11.57 -13.51
N ILE A 123 6.85 10.46 -14.13
CA ILE A 123 7.48 9.33 -13.44
C ILE A 123 8.83 9.75 -12.83
N ALA A 124 9.65 10.51 -13.57
CA ALA A 124 10.93 11.00 -13.07
C ALA A 124 10.76 11.93 -11.87
N PHE A 125 9.78 12.83 -11.91
CA PHE A 125 9.48 13.73 -10.80
C PHE A 125 8.95 12.99 -9.57
N ILE A 126 8.02 12.04 -9.77
CA ILE A 126 7.52 11.18 -8.68
C ILE A 126 8.67 10.36 -8.07
N GLY A 127 9.52 9.75 -8.91
CA GLY A 127 10.68 8.99 -8.44
C GLY A 127 11.69 9.84 -7.65
N PHE A 128 11.89 11.09 -8.07
CA PHE A 128 12.67 12.07 -7.30
C PHE A 128 12.00 12.37 -5.94
N LEU A 129 10.70 12.66 -5.91
CA LEU A 129 9.98 12.91 -4.65
C LEU A 129 10.04 11.71 -3.71
N GLU A 130 9.91 10.49 -4.22
CA GLU A 130 10.01 9.26 -3.43
C GLU A 130 11.42 9.04 -2.86
N THR A 131 12.46 9.45 -3.59
CA THR A 131 13.85 9.25 -3.18
C THR A 131 14.37 10.40 -2.31
N SER A 132 13.83 11.61 -2.43
CA SER A 132 14.39 12.80 -1.78
C SER A 132 13.50 13.40 -0.69
N VAL A 133 12.18 13.33 -0.83
CA VAL A 133 11.23 14.05 0.05
C VAL A 133 10.38 13.08 0.86
N MET A 134 9.74 12.11 0.23
CA MET A 134 8.86 11.11 0.87
C MET A 134 9.65 9.91 1.41
N LYS A 135 10.79 10.19 2.05
CA LYS A 135 11.49 9.22 2.89
C LYS A 135 11.05 9.41 4.32
N ASP A 136 10.86 8.29 5.02
CA ASP A 136 10.74 8.27 6.47
C ASP A 136 12.14 8.54 7.05
N ILE A 137 12.55 9.82 7.03
CA ILE A 137 13.82 10.25 7.60
C ILE A 137 13.56 10.43 9.09
N THR A 138 14.40 9.80 9.91
CA THR A 138 14.43 9.87 11.39
C THR A 138 14.00 11.25 11.91
N GLY A 139 12.74 11.35 12.37
CA GLY A 139 12.15 12.62 12.82
C GLY A 139 10.62 12.74 12.70
N GLY A 140 9.92 11.84 11.99
CA GLY A 140 8.45 11.84 11.92
C GLY A 140 7.82 11.46 13.27
N GLU A 141 6.72 12.14 13.68
CA GLU A 141 5.96 11.78 14.89
C GLU A 141 5.32 10.38 14.77
N PHE A 142 5.16 9.88 13.54
CA PHE A 142 4.59 8.57 13.23
C PHE A 142 5.00 8.09 11.83
N VAL A 143 4.88 6.78 11.60
CA VAL A 143 5.12 6.13 10.31
C VAL A 143 4.28 6.78 9.18
N GLY A 144 4.95 7.30 8.15
CA GLY A 144 4.29 7.95 7.01
C GLY A 144 4.00 9.45 7.18
N ASP A 145 4.62 10.11 8.17
CA ASP A 145 4.59 11.57 8.30
C ASP A 145 5.55 12.22 7.28
N PHE A 146 5.03 12.57 6.10
CA PHE A 146 5.81 13.22 5.04
C PHE A 146 5.94 14.73 5.21
N ARG A 147 5.45 15.31 6.31
CA ARG A 147 5.58 16.75 6.56
C ARG A 147 7.04 17.13 6.76
N ASN A 148 7.86 16.22 7.30
CA ASN A 148 9.29 16.42 7.61
C ASN A 148 9.56 17.78 8.31
N GLY A 149 8.58 18.31 9.05
CA GLY A 149 8.64 19.64 9.68
C GLY A 149 8.55 20.87 8.74
N TYR A 150 8.35 20.69 7.43
CA TYR A 150 8.34 21.77 6.45
C TYR A 150 6.95 22.36 6.16
N ILE A 151 5.88 21.58 6.36
CA ILE A 151 4.50 22.00 6.06
C ILE A 151 3.61 21.64 7.24
N ASP A 152 3.25 22.65 8.04
CA ASP A 152 2.28 22.51 9.11
C ASP A 152 0.95 23.18 8.71
N PHE A 153 -0.05 22.36 8.37
CA PHE A 153 -1.43 22.81 8.18
C PHE A 153 -2.19 22.89 9.53
N GLY A 154 -1.53 23.41 10.56
CA GLY A 154 -2.05 23.46 11.94
C GLY A 154 -2.19 22.08 12.60
N TRP A 155 -1.46 21.07 12.12
CA TRP A 155 -1.47 19.73 12.69
C TRP A 155 -0.94 19.72 14.11
N ASP A 156 0.06 20.54 14.40
CA ASP A 156 0.71 20.59 15.72
C ASP A 156 -0.18 21.25 16.79
N SER A 157 -1.26 21.93 16.37
CA SER A 157 -2.25 22.52 17.27
C SER A 157 -3.35 21.57 17.74
N PHE A 158 -3.48 20.39 17.13
CA PHE A 158 -4.51 19.41 17.51
C PHE A 158 -4.10 18.60 18.74
N ASP A 159 -5.10 18.24 19.54
CA ASP A 159 -5.00 17.26 20.62
C ASP A 159 -4.67 15.85 20.09
N GLN A 160 -4.06 15.03 20.94
CA GLN A 160 -3.63 13.68 20.58
C GLN A 160 -4.80 12.77 20.18
N GLU A 161 -5.97 12.92 20.80
CA GLU A 161 -7.17 12.14 20.46
C GLU A 161 -7.68 12.50 19.06
N THR A 162 -7.77 13.79 18.72
CA THR A 162 -8.10 14.22 17.36
C THR A 162 -7.07 13.76 16.34
N LYS A 163 -5.77 13.81 16.65
CA LYS A 163 -4.71 13.28 15.76
C LYS A 163 -4.94 11.79 15.48
N LEU A 164 -5.19 10.97 16.51
CA LEU A 164 -5.50 9.54 16.35
C LEU A 164 -6.76 9.31 15.53
N ARG A 165 -7.84 10.06 15.81
CA ARG A 165 -9.10 9.97 15.07
C ARG A 165 -8.91 10.29 13.58
N LYS A 166 -8.20 11.38 13.27
CA LYS A 166 -7.94 11.80 11.88
C LYS A 166 -7.08 10.79 11.12
N ARG A 167 -6.06 10.23 11.78
CA ARG A 167 -5.22 9.17 11.21
C ARG A 167 -6.03 7.89 10.94
N ALA A 168 -6.98 7.54 11.82
CA ALA A 168 -7.88 6.42 11.59
C ALA A 168 -8.81 6.70 10.40
N ILE A 169 -9.35 7.91 10.30
CA ILE A 169 -10.16 8.32 9.13
C ILE A 169 -9.35 8.19 7.84
N GLU A 170 -8.12 8.74 7.80
CA GLU A 170 -7.24 8.65 6.64
C GLU A 170 -7.00 7.20 6.22
N LEU A 171 -6.65 6.35 7.17
CA LEU A 171 -6.36 4.94 6.91
C LEU A 171 -7.58 4.21 6.33
N ASN A 172 -8.77 4.41 6.91
CA ASN A 172 -9.98 3.73 6.46
C ASN A 172 -10.51 4.27 5.13
N GLN A 173 -10.34 5.57 4.87
CA GLN A 173 -10.58 6.13 3.53
C GLN A 173 -9.60 5.53 2.52
N GLY A 174 -8.33 5.35 2.88
CA GLY A 174 -7.35 4.65 2.07
C GLY A 174 -7.77 3.20 1.75
N ARG A 175 -8.20 2.43 2.74
CA ARG A 175 -8.71 1.05 2.58
C ARG A 175 -9.92 0.98 1.65
N ALA A 176 -10.89 1.87 1.85
CA ALA A 176 -12.09 1.92 1.01
C ALA A 176 -11.73 2.35 -0.43
N ALA A 177 -10.86 3.34 -0.58
CA ALA A 177 -10.41 3.83 -1.88
C ALA A 177 -9.64 2.78 -2.68
N GLN A 178 -8.85 1.92 -2.03
CA GLN A 178 -8.18 0.79 -2.69
C GLN A 178 -9.19 -0.15 -3.36
N MET A 179 -10.27 -0.50 -2.66
CA MET A 179 -11.35 -1.31 -3.23
C MET A 179 -12.11 -0.56 -4.32
N GLY A 180 -12.32 0.75 -4.15
CA GLY A 180 -12.98 1.62 -5.13
C GLY A 180 -12.20 1.71 -6.44
N ILE A 181 -10.90 2.00 -6.41
CA ILE A 181 -10.09 2.09 -7.63
C ILE A 181 -9.92 0.73 -8.30
N LEU A 182 -9.78 -0.35 -7.52
CA LEU A 182 -9.73 -1.70 -8.07
C LEU A 182 -11.01 -2.03 -8.84
N ALA A 183 -12.19 -1.68 -8.29
CA ALA A 183 -13.44 -1.83 -8.99
C ALA A 183 -13.46 -1.03 -10.30
N LEU A 184 -13.13 0.26 -10.26
CA LEU A 184 -13.11 1.10 -11.47
C LEU A 184 -12.19 0.53 -12.56
N MET A 185 -10.97 0.13 -12.20
CA MET A 185 -10.01 -0.46 -13.15
C MET A 185 -10.50 -1.78 -13.75
N VAL A 186 -11.01 -2.69 -12.92
CA VAL A 186 -11.45 -4.02 -13.37
C VAL A 186 -12.69 -3.91 -14.26
N HIS A 187 -13.66 -3.11 -13.85
CA HIS A 187 -14.90 -2.94 -14.60
C HIS A 187 -14.70 -2.21 -15.93
N GLU A 188 -13.75 -1.28 -16.00
CA GLU A 188 -13.35 -0.67 -17.27
C GLU A 188 -12.82 -1.72 -18.26
N GLN A 189 -11.97 -2.65 -17.80
CA GLN A 189 -11.44 -3.74 -18.63
C GLN A 189 -12.51 -4.77 -19.02
N LEU A 190 -13.50 -5.00 -18.14
CA LEU A 190 -14.64 -5.86 -18.44
C LEU A 190 -15.68 -5.18 -19.35
N GLY A 191 -15.54 -3.87 -19.63
CA GLY A 191 -16.47 -3.11 -20.47
C GLY A 191 -17.83 -2.88 -19.82
N VAL A 192 -17.91 -2.88 -18.48
CA VAL A 192 -19.15 -2.66 -17.73
C VAL A 192 -19.10 -1.29 -17.05
N ASN A 193 -19.97 -0.37 -17.44
CA ASN A 193 -20.08 0.95 -16.82
C ASN A 193 -20.71 0.82 -15.43
N ILE A 194 -19.94 1.08 -14.37
CA ILE A 194 -20.45 1.13 -12.99
C ILE A 194 -21.03 2.50 -12.65
N LEU A 195 -20.67 3.54 -13.42
CA LEU A 195 -21.09 4.90 -13.14
C LEU A 195 -22.47 5.16 -13.76
N PRO A 196 -23.46 5.62 -12.99
CA PRO A 196 -24.79 5.84 -13.51
C PRO A 196 -24.80 7.03 -14.48
N GLY A 197 -25.13 6.78 -15.74
CA GLY A 197 -25.41 7.83 -16.73
C GLY A 197 -24.31 8.13 -17.76
N VAL A 198 -23.31 7.25 -17.91
CA VAL A 198 -22.36 7.26 -19.04
C VAL A 198 -22.68 6.14 -20.01
#